data_AF-A0A354GS84-F1
#
_entry.id   AF-A0A354GS84-F1
#
_cell.length_a   1.000
_cell.length_b   1.000
_cell.length_c   1.000
_cell.angle_alpha   90.00
_cell.angle_beta   90.00
_cell.angle_gamma   90.00
#
_symmetry.space_group_name_H-M   'P 1'
#
loop_
_entity.id
_entity.type
_entity.pdbx_description
1 polymer ?
#
loop_
_entity_poly.entity_id
_entity_poly.type
_entity_poly.pdbx_seq_one_letter_code
_entity_poly.pdbx_strand_id
1 'polypeptide(L)'
;MPCQVVATWQPQVYITQDPARNGADTPTLVGRVYLFGPEIKYPMPGDGTLVVDLYEGAVAPGSAAVPLEEFRYDPVTLRKFLRRDAIGWGYTVPFMWSTYRPDVTRVQMKVRYEPTKGTPLYAESASMAIDNPRLAAIAPVVSQSAKPTATVK
;
A
#
# COMPACT_ATOMS: atom_id res chain seq x y z
N MET A 1 -19.39 10.65 5.12
CA MET A 1 -18.62 10.66 3.86
C MET A 1 -17.16 10.83 4.21
N PRO A 2 -16.25 10.03 3.64
CA PRO A 2 -14.82 10.23 3.82
C PRO A 2 -14.37 11.60 3.31
N CYS A 3 -13.44 12.24 4.00
CA CYS A 3 -12.76 13.46 3.55
C CYS A 3 -11.23 13.31 3.52
N GLN A 4 -10.70 12.21 4.08
CA GLN A 4 -9.28 11.88 4.06
C GLN A 4 -9.10 10.39 3.81
N VAL A 5 -8.05 10.06 3.06
CA VAL A 5 -7.56 8.69 2.86
C VAL A 5 -6.11 8.61 3.31
N VAL A 6 -5.77 7.54 4.02
CA VAL A 6 -4.40 7.24 4.46
C VAL A 6 -4.07 5.84 3.99
N ALA A 7 -2.89 5.68 3.39
CA ALA A 7 -2.41 4.39 2.91
C ALA A 7 -1.02 4.11 3.49
N THR A 8 -0.81 2.88 3.97
CA THR A 8 0.49 2.36 4.36
C THR A 8 0.74 1.05 3.65
N TRP A 9 2.00 0.77 3.32
CA TRP A 9 2.39 -0.37 2.50
C TRP A 9 3.54 -1.12 3.14
N GLN A 10 3.57 -2.43 2.93
CA GLN A 10 4.70 -3.27 3.30
C GLN A 10 5.72 -3.31 2.15
N PRO A 11 7.02 -3.15 2.42
CA PRO A 11 8.06 -3.20 1.39
C PRO A 11 8.31 -4.61 0.84
N GLN A 12 7.82 -5.65 1.52
CA GLN A 12 7.97 -7.05 1.12
C GLN A 12 7.07 -7.38 -0.07
N VAL A 13 7.64 -8.11 -1.03
CA VAL A 13 6.88 -8.73 -2.12
C VAL A 13 6.49 -10.15 -1.71
N TYR A 14 5.19 -10.41 -1.65
CA TYR A 14 4.64 -11.74 -1.40
C TYR A 14 4.32 -12.44 -2.71
N ILE A 15 4.47 -13.76 -2.76
CA ILE A 15 3.90 -14.55 -3.85
C ILE A 15 2.53 -15.02 -3.39
N THR A 16 1.48 -14.60 -4.09
CA THR A 16 0.10 -14.99 -3.79
C THR A 16 -0.59 -15.59 -5.01
N GLN A 17 -1.60 -16.43 -4.80
CA GLN A 17 -2.37 -17.01 -5.90
C GLN A 17 -3.43 -16.01 -6.37
N ASP A 18 -3.37 -15.61 -7.63
CA ASP A 18 -4.35 -14.69 -8.22
C ASP A 18 -5.61 -15.42 -8.68
N PRO A 19 -6.76 -15.27 -8.00
CA PRO A 19 -8.00 -15.93 -8.40
C PRO A 19 -8.54 -15.45 -9.75
N ALA A 20 -8.17 -14.24 -10.21
CA ALA A 20 -8.55 -13.75 -11.53
C ALA A 20 -7.73 -14.38 -12.66
N ARG A 21 -6.59 -15.02 -12.33
CA ARG A 21 -5.68 -15.69 -13.27
C ARG A 21 -5.50 -17.17 -12.92
N ASN A 22 -6.61 -17.87 -12.64
CA ASN A 22 -6.62 -19.32 -12.35
C ASN A 22 -5.67 -19.76 -11.22
N GLY A 23 -5.43 -18.89 -10.23
CA GLY A 23 -4.55 -19.18 -9.10
C GLY A 23 -3.06 -19.05 -9.42
N ALA A 24 -2.69 -18.39 -10.52
CA ALA A 24 -1.29 -18.16 -10.87
C ALA A 24 -0.54 -17.42 -9.76
N ASP A 25 0.67 -17.88 -9.47
CA ASP A 25 1.59 -17.23 -8.55
C ASP A 25 1.93 -15.82 -9.06
N THR A 26 1.53 -14.82 -8.28
CA THR A 26 1.62 -13.41 -8.65
C THR A 26 2.34 -12.63 -7.54
N PRO A 27 3.42 -11.89 -7.88
CA PRO A 27 4.05 -10.95 -6.98
C PRO A 27 3.05 -9.91 -6.48
N THR A 28 3.00 -9.70 -5.17
CA THR A 28 1.95 -8.91 -4.52
C THR A 28 2.56 -8.00 -3.46
N LEU A 29 2.22 -6.71 -3.53
CA LEU A 29 2.46 -5.76 -2.45
C LEU A 29 1.19 -5.62 -1.61
N VAL A 30 1.31 -5.60 -0.30
CA VAL A 30 0.16 -5.54 0.61
C VAL A 30 0.15 -4.21 1.36
N GLY A 31 -0.99 -3.53 1.30
CA GLY A 31 -1.22 -2.25 1.97
C GLY A 31 -2.41 -2.26 2.91
N ARG A 32 -2.41 -1.31 3.84
CA ARG A 32 -3.59 -0.92 4.62
C ARG A 32 -4.06 0.46 4.18
N VAL A 33 -5.35 0.57 3.89
CA VAL A 33 -6.01 1.84 3.55
C VAL A 33 -7.11 2.15 4.54
N TYR A 34 -7.08 3.36 5.10
CA TYR A 34 -8.07 3.89 6.03
C TYR A 34 -8.75 5.11 5.43
N LEU A 35 -10.07 5.19 5.62
CA LEU A 35 -10.87 6.33 5.23
C LEU A 35 -11.38 7.03 6.48
N PHE A 36 -11.17 8.34 6.58
CA PHE A 36 -11.60 9.12 7.74
C PHE A 36 -12.67 10.13 7.31
N GLY A 37 -13.68 10.30 8.17
CA GLY A 37 -14.64 11.39 8.06
C GLY A 37 -14.11 12.71 8.64
N PRO A 38 -14.91 13.78 8.62
CA PRO A 38 -14.49 15.13 9.02
C PRO A 38 -13.93 15.26 10.44
N GLU A 39 -14.36 14.40 11.36
CA GLU A 39 -13.89 14.40 12.75
C GLU A 39 -12.52 13.71 12.93
N ILE A 40 -12.02 13.01 11.91
CA ILE A 40 -10.72 12.29 11.90
C ILE A 40 -10.50 11.44 13.17
N LYS A 41 -11.57 10.85 13.72
CA LYS A 41 -11.51 10.12 14.99
C LYS A 41 -11.35 8.62 14.79
N TYR A 42 -12.22 8.02 13.97
CA TYR A 42 -12.20 6.60 13.68
C TYR A 42 -12.28 6.36 12.17
N PRO A 43 -11.46 5.44 11.64
CA PRO A 43 -11.62 4.98 10.28
C PRO A 43 -13.03 4.40 10.04
N MET A 44 -13.58 4.65 8.86
CA MET A 44 -14.91 4.19 8.46
C MET A 44 -14.86 3.46 7.12
N PRO A 45 -15.80 2.54 6.84
CA PRO A 45 -15.98 1.98 5.51
C PRO A 45 -16.42 3.05 4.50
N GLY A 46 -15.98 2.89 3.26
CA GLY A 46 -16.42 3.63 2.09
C GLY A 46 -17.23 2.76 1.11
N ASP A 47 -17.95 3.42 0.21
CA ASP A 47 -18.83 2.88 -0.83
C ASP A 47 -18.28 3.07 -2.26
N GLY A 48 -17.06 3.58 -2.37
CA GLY A 48 -16.42 3.99 -3.62
C GLY A 48 -15.38 3.02 -4.17
N THR A 49 -14.68 3.50 -5.19
CA THR A 49 -13.60 2.79 -5.89
C THR A 49 -12.26 3.20 -5.31
N LEU A 50 -11.34 2.23 -5.16
CA LEU A 50 -9.95 2.51 -4.79
C LEU A 50 -9.05 2.28 -6.00
N VAL A 51 -8.21 3.26 -6.32
CA VAL A 51 -7.21 3.19 -7.38
C VAL A 51 -5.82 3.30 -6.75
N VAL A 52 -4.94 2.40 -7.16
CA VAL A 52 -3.55 2.36 -6.73
C VAL A 52 -2.65 2.42 -7.97
N ASP A 53 -1.81 3.44 -8.05
CA ASP A 53 -0.81 3.60 -9.09
C ASP A 53 0.57 3.25 -8.54
N LEU A 54 1.31 2.44 -9.29
CA LEU A 54 2.70 2.07 -9.01
C LEU A 54 3.63 2.72 -10.03
N TYR A 55 4.70 3.34 -9.53
CA TYR A 55 5.76 3.94 -10.34
C TYR A 55 7.12 3.39 -9.92
N GLU A 56 8.05 3.31 -10.87
CA GLU A 56 9.46 3.00 -10.64
C GLU A 56 10.26 4.25 -10.29
N GLY A 57 11.20 4.10 -9.35
CA GLY A 57 12.17 5.14 -8.98
C GLY A 57 11.81 5.95 -7.73
N ALA A 58 12.74 6.82 -7.33
CA ALA A 58 12.61 7.71 -6.17
C ALA A 58 12.44 9.17 -6.59
N VAL A 59 11.75 9.94 -5.74
CA VAL A 59 11.45 11.37 -5.86
C VAL A 59 12.71 12.22 -5.68
N ALA A 60 13.70 12.13 -6.57
CA ALA A 60 14.58 13.27 -6.76
C ALA A 60 13.75 14.36 -7.46
N PRO A 61 13.72 15.61 -6.96
CA PRO A 61 13.06 16.70 -7.66
C PRO A 61 13.56 16.77 -9.11
N GLY A 62 12.65 16.60 -10.08
CA GLY A 62 12.99 16.57 -11.51
C GLY A 62 13.22 15.18 -12.12
N SER A 63 13.19 14.10 -11.34
CA SER A 63 13.13 12.74 -11.90
C SER A 63 11.69 12.38 -12.26
N ALA A 64 11.45 12.06 -13.53
CA ALA A 64 10.17 11.55 -13.98
C ALA A 64 9.95 10.15 -13.37
N ALA A 65 8.99 10.03 -12.46
CA ALA A 65 8.53 8.73 -11.99
C ALA A 65 7.97 7.95 -13.19
N VAL A 66 8.51 6.77 -13.45
CA VAL A 66 8.08 5.95 -14.61
C VAL A 66 6.85 5.15 -14.20
N PRO A 67 5.68 5.36 -14.82
CA PRO A 67 4.49 4.59 -14.48
C PRO A 67 4.72 3.11 -14.83
N LEU A 68 4.43 2.23 -13.86
CA LEU A 68 4.50 0.78 -14.06
C LEU A 68 3.12 0.19 -14.27
N GLU A 69 2.18 0.44 -13.35
CA GLU A 69 0.91 -0.26 -13.31
C GLU A 69 -0.14 0.50 -12.49
N GLU A 70 -1.39 0.50 -12.96
CA GLU A 70 -2.57 0.99 -12.23
C GLU A 70 -3.45 -0.22 -11.89
N PHE A 71 -3.88 -0.32 -10.63
CA PHE A 71 -4.83 -1.33 -10.19
C PHE A 71 -6.08 -0.68 -9.59
N ARG A 72 -7.26 -1.14 -10.01
CA ARG A 72 -8.54 -0.61 -9.57
C ARG A 72 -9.36 -1.65 -8.83
N TYR A 73 -9.84 -1.29 -7.65
CA TYR A 73 -10.82 -2.05 -6.88
C TYR A 73 -12.19 -1.40 -7.02
N ASP A 74 -13.10 -2.09 -7.68
CA ASP A 74 -14.51 -1.71 -7.67
C ASP A 74 -15.09 -1.81 -6.24
N PRO A 75 -16.21 -1.13 -5.95
CA PRO A 75 -16.78 -1.11 -4.59
C PRO A 75 -17.12 -2.50 -4.02
N VAL A 76 -17.56 -3.43 -4.88
CA VAL A 76 -17.95 -4.78 -4.47
C VAL A 76 -16.72 -5.58 -4.06
N THR A 77 -15.64 -5.48 -4.85
CA THR A 77 -14.37 -6.14 -4.56
C THR A 77 -13.68 -5.51 -3.36
N LEU A 78 -13.61 -4.17 -3.28
CA LEU A 78 -12.98 -3.45 -2.17
C LEU A 78 -13.62 -3.83 -0.83
N ARG A 79 -14.94 -3.98 -0.79
CA ARG A 79 -15.67 -4.37 0.43
C ARG A 79 -15.24 -5.74 0.98
N LYS A 80 -14.80 -6.68 0.12
CA LYS A 80 -14.29 -7.99 0.54
C LYS A 80 -13.00 -7.88 1.36
N PHE A 81 -12.24 -6.81 1.15
CA PHE A 81 -10.97 -6.51 1.81
C PHE A 81 -11.13 -5.70 3.10
N LEU A 82 -12.35 -5.29 3.46
CA LEU A 82 -12.62 -4.58 4.71
C LEU A 82 -12.36 -5.49 5.92
N ARG A 83 -11.49 -5.06 6.83
CA ARG A 83 -11.14 -5.78 8.07
C ARG A 83 -10.95 -4.79 9.20
N ARG A 84 -11.40 -5.17 10.40
CA ARG A 84 -11.17 -4.39 11.61
C ARG A 84 -9.83 -4.77 12.24
N ASP A 85 -9.05 -3.79 12.63
CA ASP A 85 -7.84 -3.94 13.44
C ASP A 85 -7.83 -2.96 14.63
N ALA A 86 -6.68 -2.81 15.27
CA ALA A 86 -6.50 -1.93 16.43
C ALA A 86 -6.74 -0.44 16.14
N ILE A 87 -6.56 0.02 14.89
CA ILE A 87 -6.80 1.41 14.48
C ILE A 87 -8.29 1.60 14.17
N GLY A 88 -8.92 0.60 13.56
CA GLY A 88 -10.36 0.60 13.28
C GLY A 88 -10.71 -0.17 12.01
N TRP A 89 -11.66 0.36 11.24
CA TRP A 89 -12.03 -0.21 9.94
C TRP A 89 -11.02 0.18 8.87
N GLY A 90 -10.34 -0.80 8.28
CA GLY A 90 -9.41 -0.57 7.18
C GLY A 90 -9.53 -1.64 6.09
N TYR A 91 -9.04 -1.32 4.90
CA TYR A 91 -8.96 -2.26 3.79
C TYR A 91 -7.57 -2.89 3.74
N THR A 92 -7.48 -4.21 3.69
CA THR A 92 -6.23 -4.93 3.35
C THR A 92 -6.16 -5.07 1.84
N VAL A 93 -5.32 -4.27 1.20
CA VAL A 93 -5.32 -4.07 -0.26
C VAL A 93 -4.13 -4.81 -0.88
N PRO A 94 -4.35 -5.93 -1.59
CA PRO A 94 -3.28 -6.67 -2.27
C PRO A 94 -3.04 -6.15 -3.70
N PHE A 95 -2.03 -5.33 -3.90
CA PHE A 95 -1.62 -4.89 -5.24
C PHE A 95 -0.91 -6.04 -5.98
N MET A 96 -1.64 -6.70 -6.87
CA MET A 96 -1.13 -7.77 -7.74
C MET A 96 -0.24 -7.15 -8.82
N TRP A 97 1.07 -7.20 -8.61
CA TRP A 97 2.06 -6.53 -9.46
C TRP A 97 2.41 -7.41 -10.67
N SER A 98 1.64 -7.29 -11.75
CA SER A 98 1.81 -8.14 -12.93
C SER A 98 3.04 -7.81 -13.77
N THR A 99 3.56 -6.59 -13.64
CA THR A 99 4.78 -6.11 -14.30
C THR A 99 6.05 -6.25 -13.44
N TYR A 100 5.99 -7.04 -12.37
CA TYR A 100 7.10 -7.16 -11.41
C TYR A 100 8.39 -7.62 -12.08
N ARG A 101 9.47 -6.88 -11.82
CA ARG A 101 10.82 -7.28 -12.17
C ARG A 101 11.72 -7.25 -10.92
N PRO A 102 12.53 -8.29 -10.66
CA PRO A 102 13.35 -8.35 -9.45
C PRO A 102 14.42 -7.26 -9.30
N ASP A 103 14.80 -6.60 -10.39
CA ASP A 103 15.75 -5.48 -10.45
C ASP A 103 15.14 -4.15 -9.98
N VAL A 104 13.81 -4.05 -9.89
CA VAL A 104 13.14 -2.87 -9.34
C VAL A 104 13.31 -2.86 -7.82
N THR A 105 14.19 -1.97 -7.34
CA THR A 105 14.53 -1.85 -5.91
C THR A 105 13.81 -0.72 -5.20
N ARG A 106 13.21 0.22 -5.94
CA ARG A 106 12.49 1.37 -5.38
C ARG A 106 11.24 1.66 -6.18
N VAL A 107 10.15 1.89 -5.46
CA VAL A 107 8.85 2.22 -6.04
C VAL A 107 8.21 3.39 -5.31
N GLN A 108 7.32 4.07 -6.03
CA GLN A 108 6.37 5.02 -5.46
C GLN A 108 4.95 4.50 -5.69
N MET A 109 4.14 4.54 -4.64
CA MET A 109 2.73 4.18 -4.68
C MET A 109 1.87 5.41 -4.44
N LYS A 110 0.88 5.64 -5.30
CA LYS A 110 -0.13 6.68 -5.14
C LYS A 110 -1.49 6.02 -4.98
N VAL A 111 -2.27 6.52 -4.03
CA VAL A 111 -3.60 5.98 -3.73
C VAL A 111 -4.63 7.07 -3.91
N ARG A 112 -5.64 6.78 -4.73
CA ARG A 112 -6.82 7.61 -4.95
C ARG A 112 -8.07 6.85 -4.55
N TYR A 113 -8.91 7.44 -3.72
CA TYR A 113 -10.23 6.92 -3.40
C TYR A 113 -11.30 7.80 -4.06
N GLU A 114 -12.17 7.19 -4.85
CA GLU A 114 -13.26 7.85 -5.57
C GLU A 114 -14.59 7.48 -4.89
N PRO A 115 -15.14 8.34 -4.02
CA PRO A 115 -16.44 8.07 -3.40
C PRO A 115 -17.55 8.06 -4.45
N THR A 116 -18.66 7.36 -4.19
CA THR A 116 -19.84 7.40 -5.08
C THR A 116 -20.40 8.80 -5.25
N LYS A 117 -20.22 9.67 -4.24
CA LYS A 117 -20.59 11.07 -4.25
C LYS A 117 -19.48 11.92 -3.64
N GLY A 118 -19.14 13.02 -4.28
CA GLY A 118 -18.10 13.95 -3.84
C GLY A 118 -16.86 13.93 -4.73
N THR A 119 -15.77 14.51 -4.23
CA THR A 119 -14.50 14.62 -4.95
C THR A 119 -13.57 13.45 -4.62
N PRO A 120 -12.69 13.02 -5.55
CA PRO A 120 -11.66 12.04 -5.25
C PRO A 120 -10.73 12.52 -4.12
N LEU A 121 -10.36 11.58 -3.25
CA LEU A 121 -9.41 11.78 -2.16
C LEU A 121 -8.08 11.14 -2.52
N TYR A 122 -6.98 11.81 -2.18
CA TYR A 122 -5.63 11.33 -2.47
C TYR A 122 -4.87 11.13 -1.16
N ALA A 123 -4.21 9.98 -1.03
CA ALA A 123 -3.29 9.76 0.07
C ALA A 123 -1.95 10.42 -0.24
N GLU A 124 -1.13 10.65 0.79
CA GLU A 124 0.28 10.94 0.56
C GLU A 124 0.94 9.79 -0.21
N SER A 125 1.84 10.14 -1.12
CA SER A 125 2.54 9.14 -1.93
C SER A 125 3.54 8.38 -1.05
N ALA A 126 3.43 7.06 -1.01
CA ALA A 126 4.36 6.20 -0.29
C ALA A 126 5.57 5.90 -1.18
N SER A 127 6.78 6.22 -0.75
CA SER A 127 8.01 5.81 -1.41
C SER A 127 8.66 4.69 -0.60
N MET A 128 9.00 3.58 -1.24
CA MET A 128 9.54 2.41 -0.55
C MET A 128 10.73 1.83 -1.30
N ALA A 129 11.72 1.36 -0.56
CA ALA A 129 12.69 0.40 -1.06
C ALA A 129 12.07 -0.99 -0.93
N ILE A 130 12.09 -1.76 -2.01
CA ILE A 130 11.55 -3.12 -2.04
C ILE A 130 12.49 -4.05 -1.30
N ASP A 131 11.94 -4.78 -0.34
CA ASP A 131 12.66 -5.85 0.36
C ASP A 131 12.63 -7.10 -0.51
N ASN A 132 13.66 -7.24 -1.34
CA ASN A 132 13.82 -8.41 -2.20
C ASN A 132 14.69 -9.46 -1.49
N PRO A 133 14.15 -10.64 -1.12
CA PRO A 133 14.92 -11.69 -0.43
C PRO A 133 16.12 -12.19 -1.24
N ARG A 134 16.12 -12.01 -2.58
CA ARG A 134 17.27 -12.37 -3.44
C ARG A 134 18.47 -11.42 -3.25
N LEU A 135 18.25 -10.19 -2.80
CA LEU A 135 19.30 -9.21 -2.46
C LEU A 135 19.72 -9.30 -0.98
N ALA A 136 18.84 -9.78 -0.10
CA ALA A 136 19.16 -9.99 1.32
C ALA A 136 20.24 -11.07 1.56
N ALA A 137 20.45 -11.98 0.61
CA ALA A 137 21.53 -12.98 0.67
C ALA A 137 22.96 -12.38 0.56
N ILE A 138 23.10 -11.09 0.28
CA ILE A 138 24.39 -10.42 0.03
C ILE A 138 24.73 -9.33 1.06
N ALA A 139 23.83 -9.00 1.99
CA ALA A 139 24.05 -7.97 2.99
C ALA A 139 23.87 -8.54 4.41
N PRO A 140 24.82 -8.34 5.34
CA PRO A 140 24.60 -8.70 6.73
C PRO A 140 23.50 -7.81 7.30
N VAL A 141 22.43 -8.44 7.79
CA VAL A 141 21.33 -7.80 8.50
C VAL A 141 21.90 -7.10 9.74
N VAL A 142 21.99 -5.77 9.69
CA VAL A 142 22.19 -4.97 10.91
C VAL A 142 20.83 -4.81 11.57
N SER A 143 20.50 -5.71 12.48
CA SER A 143 19.42 -5.49 13.44
C SER A 143 19.82 -4.37 14.39
N GLN A 144 19.27 -3.17 14.22
CA GLN A 144 19.31 -2.17 15.29
C GLN A 144 18.16 -2.44 16.26
N SER A 145 18.44 -3.22 17.30
CA SER A 145 17.58 -3.26 18.49
C SER A 145 17.89 -2.03 19.34
N ALA A 146 17.01 -1.03 19.33
CA ALA A 146 17.02 0.01 20.35
C ALA A 146 16.41 -0.57 21.65
N LYS A 147 17.22 -0.69 22.71
CA LYS A 147 16.74 -0.98 24.07
C LYS A 147 15.99 0.24 24.61
N PRO A 148 14.87 0.07 25.34
CA PRO A 148 14.27 1.15 26.10
C PRO A 148 15.16 1.48 27.30
N THR A 149 15.67 2.70 27.39
CA THR A 149 16.26 3.21 28.62
C THR A 149 15.12 3.67 29.52
N ALA A 150 14.78 2.85 30.50
CA ALA A 150 14.09 3.29 31.71
C ALA A 150 15.12 3.31 32.84
N THR A 151 15.29 4.44 33.52
CA THR A 151 15.40 4.49 34.99
C THR A 151 15.01 5.87 35.47
N VAL A 152 14.07 5.85 36.41
CA VAL A 152 13.54 6.93 37.24
C VAL A 152 14.42 7.09 38.49
N LYS A 153 14.78 8.33 38.84
CA LYS A 153 14.45 8.95 40.14
C LYS A 153 14.79 10.42 40.12
#